data_AF-A0A7X6XDT9-F1
#
_entry.id   AF-A0A7X6XDT9-F1
#
_cell.length_a   1.000
_cell.length_b   1.000
_cell.length_c   1.000
_cell.angle_alpha   90.00
_cell.angle_beta   90.00
_cell.angle_gamma   90.00
#
_symmetry.space_group_name_H-M   'P 1'
#
loop_
_entity.id
_entity.type
_entity.pdbx_description
1 polymer ?
#
loop_
_entity_poly.entity_id
_entity_poly.type
_entity_poly.pdbx_seq_one_letter_code
_entity_poly.pdbx_strand_id
1 'polypeptide(L)'
;MKSGFSLFILLLFSTLTFTHCTSPSEKITNKGQMEQPVASAVMESSSLNSFPLPTVPVVITDPDEAMLYLSKHFWDQFPFADTTLIDQPDITEQGFVDYIQILNQIPHSDAEKSLLSMLDKAKETPTMYVHFASLYTQYLYDPNSPFRNEELYIPVVNNLLKSGLLSEANQSVYDFHQEMIMKNRIGTKATDFVYTLANGD
;
A
#
# COMPACT_ATOMS: atom_id res chain seq x y z
N MET A 1 37.55 34.91 7.45
CA MET A 1 37.35 35.62 8.74
C MET A 1 36.05 35.11 9.36
N LYS A 2 36.16 34.42 10.51
CA LYS A 2 35.14 34.03 11.52
C LYS A 2 33.93 33.20 11.00
N SER A 3 33.80 31.87 11.19
CA SER A 3 33.84 30.96 12.37
C SER A 3 32.57 30.92 13.23
N GLY A 4 32.04 29.70 13.45
CA GLY A 4 31.10 29.26 14.50
C GLY A 4 30.26 28.08 13.97
N PHE A 5 30.54 26.78 14.19
CA PHE A 5 30.61 26.00 15.45
C PHE A 5 29.32 26.14 16.28
N SER A 6 28.62 25.15 16.84
CA SER A 6 28.55 23.67 16.81
C SER A 6 27.43 23.31 17.80
N LEU A 7 26.80 22.13 17.64
CA LEU A 7 26.15 21.30 18.68
C LEU A 7 25.00 21.90 19.53
N PHE A 8 23.86 21.20 19.60
CA PHE A 8 23.46 20.48 20.82
C PHE A 8 22.30 19.51 20.52
N ILE A 9 22.59 18.24 20.74
CA ILE A 9 21.67 17.11 20.82
C ILE A 9 20.88 17.24 22.14
N LEU A 10 19.57 17.01 22.11
CA LEU A 10 18.84 16.66 23.33
C LEU A 10 17.82 15.54 23.03
N LEU A 11 18.31 14.32 23.20
CA LEU A 11 17.53 13.11 23.40
C LEU A 11 16.87 13.18 24.78
N LEU A 12 15.55 13.07 24.85
CA LEU A 12 14.83 12.73 26.08
C LEU A 12 14.23 11.34 25.93
N PHE A 13 15.02 10.35 26.33
CA PHE A 13 14.53 9.06 26.78
C PHE A 13 13.86 9.22 28.14
N SER A 14 12.60 8.83 28.27
CA SER A 14 12.01 8.51 29.57
C SER A 14 11.44 7.10 29.49
N THR A 15 12.09 6.19 30.21
CA THR A 15 11.78 4.78 30.35
C THR A 15 11.32 4.46 31.77
N LEU A 16 10.49 3.43 31.88
CA LEU A 16 10.08 2.66 33.09
C LEU A 16 9.04 3.36 34.00
N THR A 17 7.99 2.69 34.47
CA THR A 17 8.00 1.35 35.09
C THR A 17 6.69 0.58 34.90
N PHE A 18 6.82 -0.73 34.63
CA PHE A 18 5.79 -1.75 34.81
C PHE A 18 5.44 -1.91 36.30
N THR A 19 4.15 -1.86 36.64
CA THR A 19 3.63 -2.44 37.89
C THR A 19 2.95 -3.77 37.58
N HIS A 20 3.69 -4.83 37.90
CA HIS A 20 3.22 -6.21 38.03
C HIS A 20 2.28 -6.29 39.25
N CYS A 21 1.14 -6.98 39.11
CA CYS A 21 0.39 -7.44 40.27
C CYS A 21 0.07 -8.94 40.10
N THR A 22 0.57 -9.72 41.04
CA THR A 22 0.48 -11.18 41.15
C THR A 22 -0.78 -11.60 41.91
N SER A 23 -1.51 -12.57 41.32
CA SER A 23 -2.37 -13.68 41.81
C SER A 23 -3.07 -13.62 43.18
N PRO A 24 -4.25 -14.28 43.34
CA PRO A 24 -4.26 -15.73 43.62
C PRO A 24 -5.31 -16.56 42.84
N SER A 25 -4.98 -17.85 42.71
CA SER A 25 -5.79 -18.94 42.17
C SER A 25 -6.80 -19.46 43.21
N GLU A 26 -8.07 -19.62 42.83
CA GLU A 26 -9.04 -20.47 43.53
C GLU A 26 -9.58 -21.56 42.60
N LYS A 27 -9.47 -22.81 43.04
CA LYS A 27 -10.18 -23.97 42.48
C LYS A 27 -11.52 -24.11 43.20
N ILE A 28 -12.59 -24.53 42.51
CA ILE A 28 -13.56 -25.57 42.96
C ILE A 28 -14.54 -25.93 41.81
N THR A 29 -14.43 -27.18 41.37
CA THR A 29 -15.46 -28.22 41.10
C THR A 29 -16.85 -27.90 40.51
N ASN A 30 -16.98 -28.29 39.23
CA ASN A 30 -18.04 -29.00 38.48
C ASN A 30 -19.42 -29.36 39.11
N LYS A 31 -20.53 -29.05 38.40
CA LYS A 31 -21.66 -29.95 38.05
C LYS A 31 -22.76 -29.27 37.20
N GLY A 32 -23.21 -29.94 36.12
CA GLY A 32 -24.64 -29.98 35.74
C GLY A 32 -25.14 -29.31 34.44
N GLN A 33 -24.98 -30.02 33.31
CA GLN A 33 -25.95 -30.35 32.24
C GLN A 33 -26.85 -29.32 31.48
N MET A 34 -26.76 -29.45 30.13
CA MET A 34 -27.81 -29.46 29.07
C MET A 34 -28.55 -28.17 28.67
N GLU A 35 -28.24 -27.63 27.46
CA GLU A 35 -29.09 -27.65 26.25
C GLU A 35 -28.55 -26.72 25.14
N GLN A 36 -28.53 -27.21 23.89
CA GLN A 36 -28.33 -26.46 22.64
C GLN A 36 -29.70 -25.92 22.17
N PRO A 37 -29.81 -24.77 21.48
CA PRO A 37 -29.51 -24.77 20.04
C PRO A 37 -29.01 -23.44 19.43
N VAL A 38 -28.70 -23.57 18.14
CA VAL A 38 -28.63 -22.54 17.09
C VAL A 38 -27.24 -21.99 16.79
N ALA A 39 -26.70 -22.51 15.68
CA ALA A 39 -25.64 -21.91 14.91
C ALA A 39 -26.03 -20.48 14.50
N SER A 40 -25.37 -19.51 15.10
CA SER A 40 -25.10 -18.24 14.45
C SER A 40 -23.65 -18.29 14.01
N ALA A 41 -23.44 -18.27 12.69
CA ALA A 41 -22.19 -17.78 12.14
C ALA A 41 -22.06 -16.34 12.64
N VAL A 42 -21.33 -16.17 13.73
CA VAL A 42 -20.73 -14.88 14.06
C VAL A 42 -19.83 -14.62 12.87
N MET A 43 -20.22 -13.67 12.02
CA MET A 43 -19.26 -12.99 11.17
C MET A 43 -18.27 -12.34 12.13
N GLU A 44 -17.20 -13.08 12.40
CA GLU A 44 -16.08 -12.59 13.14
C GLU A 44 -15.51 -11.46 12.30
N SER A 45 -15.79 -10.23 12.72
CA SER A 45 -15.09 -9.05 12.25
C SER A 45 -13.62 -9.31 12.54
N SER A 46 -12.91 -9.78 11.52
CA SER A 46 -11.48 -10.04 11.56
C SER A 46 -10.78 -8.69 11.66
N SER A 47 -10.67 -8.16 12.88
CA SER A 47 -9.80 -7.03 13.14
C SER A 47 -8.36 -7.49 12.91
N LEU A 48 -7.82 -7.13 11.76
CA LEU A 48 -6.45 -7.41 11.39
C LEU A 48 -5.54 -6.55 12.28
N ASN A 49 -4.60 -7.15 13.02
CA ASN A 49 -3.71 -6.40 13.93
C ASN A 49 -2.39 -5.95 13.25
N SER A 50 -2.04 -6.56 12.12
CA SER A 50 -0.82 -6.30 11.35
C SER A 50 -0.96 -6.86 9.93
N PHE A 51 -0.35 -6.24 8.92
CA PHE A 51 -0.44 -6.68 7.53
C PHE A 51 -0.03 -8.16 7.34
N PRO A 52 -0.80 -9.00 6.62
CA PRO A 52 -0.56 -10.42 6.53
C PRO A 52 0.45 -10.75 5.42
N LEU A 53 1.74 -10.63 5.73
CA LEU A 53 2.81 -10.90 4.76
C LEU A 53 2.82 -12.37 4.30
N PRO A 54 3.01 -12.65 2.99
CA PRO A 54 3.14 -14.01 2.50
C PRO A 54 4.43 -14.67 2.99
N THR A 55 4.37 -15.98 3.23
CA THR A 55 5.57 -16.77 3.57
C THR A 55 6.19 -17.34 2.29
N VAL A 56 7.46 -17.02 2.03
CA VAL A 56 8.19 -17.58 0.88
C VAL A 56 8.46 -19.08 1.13
N PRO A 57 8.09 -19.97 0.20
CA PRO A 57 8.40 -21.39 0.32
C PRO A 57 9.91 -21.65 0.43
N VAL A 58 10.32 -22.54 1.34
CA VAL A 58 11.74 -22.88 1.60
C VAL A 58 12.46 -23.45 0.37
N VAL A 59 11.71 -23.95 -0.61
CA VAL A 59 12.25 -24.44 -1.89
C VAL A 59 12.76 -23.31 -2.79
N ILE A 60 12.29 -22.07 -2.60
CA ILE A 60 12.77 -20.89 -3.32
C ILE A 60 13.99 -20.38 -2.56
N THR A 61 15.16 -20.61 -3.14
CA THR A 61 16.45 -20.25 -2.53
C THR A 61 17.10 -19.04 -3.20
N ASP A 62 16.69 -18.74 -4.43
CA ASP A 62 17.16 -17.58 -5.18
C ASP A 62 16.44 -16.31 -4.69
N PRO A 63 17.17 -15.24 -4.34
CA PRO A 63 16.58 -13.99 -3.85
C PRO A 63 15.66 -13.30 -4.88
N ASP A 64 15.98 -13.35 -6.17
CA ASP A 64 15.18 -12.70 -7.22
C ASP A 64 13.86 -13.49 -7.44
N GLU A 65 13.94 -14.83 -7.43
CA GLU A 65 12.75 -15.68 -7.43
C GLU A 65 11.88 -15.45 -6.18
N ALA A 66 12.49 -15.24 -5.01
CA ALA A 66 11.78 -14.92 -3.78
C ALA A 66 11.05 -13.56 -3.90
N MET A 67 11.71 -12.54 -4.44
CA MET A 67 11.09 -11.22 -4.67
C MET A 67 9.92 -11.30 -5.66
N LEU A 68 10.09 -12.08 -6.74
CA LEU A 68 9.04 -12.33 -7.72
C LEU A 68 7.87 -13.14 -7.14
N TYR A 69 8.14 -14.06 -6.21
CA TYR A 69 7.11 -14.76 -5.46
C TYR A 69 6.33 -13.81 -4.56
N LEU A 70 7.05 -12.99 -3.78
CA LEU A 70 6.46 -12.00 -2.90
C LEU A 70 5.54 -11.06 -3.68
N SER A 71 5.99 -10.51 -4.82
CA SER A 71 5.16 -9.60 -5.62
C SER A 71 3.84 -10.24 -6.09
N LYS A 72 3.84 -11.54 -6.41
CA LYS A 72 2.63 -12.25 -6.85
C LYS A 72 1.66 -12.55 -5.72
N HIS A 73 2.18 -12.85 -4.53
CA HIS A 73 1.40 -13.35 -3.40
C HIS A 73 1.19 -12.34 -2.27
N PHE A 74 1.74 -11.12 -2.41
CA PHE A 74 1.73 -10.08 -1.38
C PHE A 74 0.34 -9.81 -0.81
N TRP A 75 -0.67 -9.81 -1.67
CA TRP A 75 -2.05 -9.45 -1.36
C TRP A 75 -2.97 -10.66 -1.23
N ASP A 76 -2.46 -11.88 -1.10
CA ASP A 76 -3.29 -13.09 -1.06
C ASP A 76 -4.15 -13.20 0.19
N GLN A 77 -3.64 -12.71 1.32
CA GLN A 77 -4.31 -12.82 2.63
C GLN A 77 -4.96 -11.51 3.08
N PHE A 78 -4.81 -10.43 2.30
CA PHE A 78 -5.43 -9.14 2.61
C PHE A 78 -6.94 -9.19 2.30
N PRO A 79 -7.83 -8.87 3.27
CA PRO A 79 -9.27 -8.98 3.07
C PRO A 79 -9.83 -7.72 2.39
N PHE A 80 -9.86 -7.70 1.05
CA PHE A 80 -10.31 -6.54 0.26
C PHE A 80 -11.79 -6.15 0.49
N ALA A 81 -12.63 -7.08 0.94
CA ALA A 81 -14.00 -6.81 1.38
C ALA A 81 -14.10 -6.00 2.70
N ASP A 82 -13.07 -6.03 3.55
CA ASP A 82 -13.08 -5.35 4.83
C ASP A 82 -12.67 -3.88 4.67
N THR A 83 -13.68 -3.03 4.45
CA THR A 83 -13.45 -1.59 4.28
C THR A 83 -13.01 -0.90 5.58
N THR A 84 -13.07 -1.56 6.75
CA THR A 84 -12.56 -0.95 8.00
C THR A 84 -11.04 -0.82 7.99
N LEU A 85 -10.35 -1.55 7.10
CA LEU A 85 -8.90 -1.44 6.91
C LEU A 85 -8.47 -0.15 6.20
N ILE A 86 -9.40 0.56 5.56
CA ILE A 86 -9.14 1.89 4.97
C ILE A 86 -8.79 2.89 6.07
N ASP A 87 -9.43 2.78 7.24
CA ASP A 87 -9.21 3.66 8.39
C ASP A 87 -8.04 3.18 9.28
N GLN A 88 -7.26 2.20 8.80
CA GLN A 88 -6.10 1.63 9.51
C GLN A 88 -4.82 1.79 8.66
N PRO A 89 -4.31 3.03 8.50
CA PRO A 89 -3.16 3.32 7.64
C PRO A 89 -1.88 2.59 8.11
N ASP A 90 -1.72 2.38 9.42
CA ASP A 90 -0.61 1.62 10.00
C ASP A 90 -0.54 0.16 9.50
N ILE A 91 -1.62 -0.33 8.90
CA ILE A 91 -1.71 -1.67 8.30
C ILE A 91 -1.73 -1.57 6.78
N THR A 92 -2.74 -0.89 6.22
CA THR A 92 -3.01 -0.92 4.78
C THR A 92 -2.00 -0.08 4.01
N GLU A 93 -1.75 1.15 4.45
CA GLU A 93 -0.81 2.04 3.80
C GLU A 93 0.63 1.57 4.03
N GLN A 94 0.97 1.11 5.23
CA GLN A 94 2.29 0.51 5.48
C GLN A 94 2.54 -0.72 4.59
N GLY A 95 1.58 -1.64 4.50
CA GLY A 95 1.68 -2.79 3.59
C GLY A 95 1.80 -2.36 2.13
N PHE A 96 1.10 -1.30 1.73
CA PHE A 96 1.21 -0.73 0.39
C PHE A 96 2.58 -0.11 0.10
N VAL A 97 3.21 0.57 1.07
CA VAL A 97 4.58 1.09 0.95
C VAL A 97 5.58 -0.05 0.79
N ASP A 98 5.47 -1.09 1.61
CA ASP A 98 6.33 -2.28 1.52
C ASP A 98 6.17 -2.98 0.17
N TYR A 99 4.94 -3.05 -0.34
CA TYR A 99 4.64 -3.56 -1.66
C TYR A 99 5.32 -2.76 -2.78
N ILE A 100 5.28 -1.42 -2.74
CA ILE A 100 5.97 -0.59 -3.73
C ILE A 100 7.49 -0.83 -3.72
N GLN A 101 8.09 -1.06 -2.55
CA GLN A 101 9.51 -1.38 -2.45
C GLN A 101 9.86 -2.70 -3.17
N ILE A 102 8.97 -3.69 -3.10
CA ILE A 102 9.11 -4.95 -3.85
C ILE A 102 9.00 -4.69 -5.36
N LEU A 103 7.99 -3.92 -5.78
CA LEU A 103 7.78 -3.62 -7.20
C LEU A 103 8.97 -2.91 -7.86
N ASN A 104 9.67 -2.06 -7.12
CA ASN A 104 10.86 -1.35 -7.60
C ASN A 104 12.11 -2.24 -7.75
N GLN A 105 12.08 -3.48 -7.23
CA GLN A 105 13.22 -4.41 -7.28
C GLN A 105 13.09 -5.48 -8.37
N ILE A 106 11.93 -5.57 -9.04
CA ILE A 106 11.65 -6.61 -10.04
C ILE A 106 11.53 -6.02 -11.45
N PRO A 107 11.60 -6.84 -12.51
CA PRO A 107 11.38 -6.36 -13.87
C PRO A 107 10.02 -5.67 -14.03
N HIS A 108 10.01 -4.56 -14.77
CA HIS A 108 8.82 -3.73 -14.95
C HIS A 108 7.58 -4.53 -15.41
N SER A 109 7.76 -5.49 -16.33
CA SER A 109 6.67 -6.33 -16.82
C SER A 109 6.04 -7.22 -15.75
N ASP A 110 6.79 -7.60 -14.71
CA ASP A 110 6.28 -8.41 -13.61
C ASP A 110 5.66 -7.53 -12.53
N ALA A 111 6.22 -6.33 -12.29
CA ALA A 111 5.60 -5.32 -11.47
C ALA A 111 4.21 -4.90 -12.01
N GLU A 112 4.10 -4.68 -13.32
CA GLU A 112 2.84 -4.39 -13.99
C GLU A 112 1.80 -5.51 -13.79
N LYS A 113 2.18 -6.78 -13.92
CA LYS A 113 1.24 -7.89 -13.68
C LYS A 113 0.78 -7.93 -12.23
N SER A 114 1.71 -7.76 -11.29
CA SER A 114 1.42 -7.77 -9.87
C SER A 114 0.44 -6.66 -9.48
N LEU A 115 0.69 -5.42 -9.93
CA LEU A 115 -0.17 -4.28 -9.58
C LEU A 115 -1.57 -4.42 -10.18
N LEU A 116 -1.68 -4.93 -11.41
CA LEU A 116 -2.96 -5.14 -12.06
C LEU A 116 -3.75 -6.26 -11.38
N SER A 117 -3.07 -7.32 -10.92
CA SER A 117 -3.70 -8.38 -10.12
C SER A 117 -4.20 -7.86 -8.79
N MET A 118 -3.45 -6.99 -8.12
CA MET A 118 -3.87 -6.37 -6.87
C MET A 118 -5.09 -5.46 -7.06
N LEU A 119 -5.08 -4.62 -8.10
CA LEU A 119 -6.22 -3.77 -8.45
C LEU A 119 -7.47 -4.61 -8.77
N ASP A 120 -7.31 -5.77 -9.42
CA ASP A 120 -8.42 -6.68 -9.68
C ASP A 120 -9.03 -7.23 -8.39
N LYS A 121 -8.22 -7.61 -7.40
CA LYS A 121 -8.69 -8.00 -6.07
C LYS A 121 -9.41 -6.86 -5.36
N ALA A 122 -8.89 -5.64 -5.46
CA ALA A 122 -9.50 -4.46 -4.84
C ALA A 122 -10.90 -4.12 -5.39
N LYS A 123 -11.28 -4.63 -6.57
CA LYS A 123 -12.63 -4.44 -7.14
C LYS A 123 -13.74 -5.09 -6.32
N GLU A 124 -13.41 -5.96 -5.35
CA GLU A 124 -14.39 -6.59 -4.48
C GLU A 124 -15.33 -5.58 -3.82
N THR A 125 -14.83 -4.38 -3.49
CA THR A 125 -15.67 -3.23 -3.12
C THR A 125 -15.22 -1.95 -3.84
N PRO A 126 -16.15 -1.12 -4.36
CA PRO A 126 -15.78 0.16 -4.98
C PRO A 126 -15.00 1.08 -4.05
N THR A 127 -15.32 1.07 -2.75
CA THR A 127 -14.63 1.90 -1.74
C THR A 127 -13.16 1.49 -1.59
N MET A 128 -12.87 0.19 -1.48
CA MET A 128 -11.49 -0.30 -1.40
C MET A 128 -10.72 -0.03 -2.69
N TYR A 129 -11.35 -0.23 -3.85
CA TYR A 129 -10.76 0.08 -5.15
C TYR A 129 -10.35 1.55 -5.26
N VAL A 130 -11.25 2.48 -4.90
CA VAL A 130 -10.97 3.93 -4.90
C VAL A 130 -9.89 4.30 -3.89
N HIS A 131 -9.86 3.67 -2.71
CA HIS A 131 -8.82 3.88 -1.72
C HIS A 131 -7.44 3.51 -2.28
N PHE A 132 -7.27 2.31 -2.85
CA PHE A 132 -5.99 1.94 -3.47
C PHE A 132 -5.63 2.83 -4.66
N ALA A 133 -6.61 3.29 -5.44
CA ALA A 133 -6.36 4.28 -6.50
C ALA A 133 -5.74 5.58 -5.94
N SER A 134 -6.22 6.05 -4.79
CA SER A 134 -5.62 7.21 -4.11
C SER A 134 -4.20 6.94 -3.60
N LEU A 135 -3.94 5.74 -3.05
CA LEU A 135 -2.59 5.36 -2.62
C LEU A 135 -1.61 5.32 -3.81
N TYR A 136 -2.00 4.71 -4.94
CA TYR A 136 -1.16 4.74 -6.14
C TYR A 136 -0.88 6.17 -6.62
N THR A 137 -1.85 7.07 -6.51
CA THR A 137 -1.66 8.48 -6.86
C THR A 137 -0.68 9.17 -5.91
N GLN A 138 -0.87 9.01 -4.60
CA GLN A 138 -0.02 9.58 -3.58
C GLN A 138 1.42 9.10 -3.71
N TYR A 139 1.64 7.81 -3.98
CA TYR A 139 2.98 7.25 -3.95
C TYR A 139 3.68 7.22 -5.30
N LEU A 140 2.98 6.97 -6.41
CA LEU A 140 3.61 6.81 -7.73
C LEU A 140 3.52 8.07 -8.60
N TYR A 141 2.57 8.97 -8.33
CA TYR A 141 2.34 10.16 -9.16
C TYR A 141 2.73 11.49 -8.48
N ASP A 142 2.47 11.64 -7.18
CA ASP A 142 2.75 12.88 -6.44
C ASP A 142 4.21 13.34 -6.65
N PRO A 143 4.46 14.60 -7.07
CA PRO A 143 5.81 15.12 -7.32
C PRO A 143 6.71 15.12 -6.07
N ASN A 144 6.15 15.12 -4.87
CA ASN A 144 6.88 15.10 -3.60
C ASN A 144 7.07 13.67 -3.06
N SER A 145 6.49 12.66 -3.70
CA SER A 145 6.67 11.28 -3.25
C SER A 145 8.10 10.80 -3.55
N PRO A 146 8.81 10.22 -2.57
CA PRO A 146 10.09 9.57 -2.83
C PRO A 146 9.95 8.28 -3.66
N PHE A 147 8.74 7.75 -3.79
CA PHE A 147 8.43 6.55 -4.57
C PHE A 147 7.89 6.84 -5.97
N ARG A 148 7.88 8.12 -6.37
CA ARG A 148 7.31 8.56 -7.65
C ARG A 148 7.90 7.76 -8.82
N ASN A 149 7.03 7.13 -9.59
CA ASN A 149 7.39 6.31 -10.74
C ASN A 149 6.23 6.25 -11.74
N GLU A 150 6.29 7.10 -12.76
CA GLU A 150 5.24 7.20 -13.78
C GLU A 150 5.07 5.90 -14.58
N GLU A 151 6.16 5.17 -14.86
CA GLU A 151 6.06 3.92 -15.62
C GLU A 151 5.22 2.88 -14.85
N LEU A 152 5.33 2.80 -13.52
CA LEU A 152 4.44 1.97 -12.70
C LEU A 152 3.03 2.54 -12.54
N TYR A 153 2.86 3.86 -12.63
CA TYR A 153 1.54 4.51 -12.52
C TYR A 153 0.70 4.42 -13.80
N ILE A 154 1.34 4.39 -14.98
CA ILE A 154 0.65 4.26 -16.28
C ILE A 154 -0.32 3.07 -16.34
N PRO A 155 0.08 1.83 -16.02
CA PRO A 155 -0.85 0.69 -16.03
C PRO A 155 -1.97 0.84 -14.98
N VAL A 156 -1.72 1.49 -13.84
CA VAL A 156 -2.75 1.81 -12.84
C VAL A 156 -3.81 2.72 -13.46
N VAL A 157 -3.41 3.89 -13.98
CA VAL A 157 -4.37 4.87 -14.51
C VAL A 157 -5.16 4.31 -15.69
N ASN A 158 -4.51 3.52 -16.55
CA ASN A 158 -5.17 2.82 -17.65
C ASN A 158 -6.22 1.81 -17.17
N ASN A 159 -5.98 1.13 -16.05
CA ASN A 159 -6.94 0.21 -15.44
C ASN A 159 -8.11 0.98 -14.82
N LEU A 160 -7.80 2.04 -14.06
CA LEU A 160 -8.78 2.90 -13.38
C LEU A 160 -9.83 3.44 -14.37
N LEU A 161 -9.37 4.00 -15.49
CA LEU A 161 -10.23 4.57 -16.54
C LEU A 161 -11.10 3.52 -17.26
N LYS A 162 -10.66 2.26 -17.29
CA LYS A 162 -11.40 1.15 -17.89
C LYS A 162 -12.33 0.42 -16.92
N SER A 163 -12.21 0.66 -15.62
CA SER A 163 -12.85 -0.13 -14.58
C SER A 163 -14.37 0.04 -14.51
N GLY A 164 -14.87 1.24 -14.83
CA GLY A 164 -16.27 1.61 -14.59
C GLY A 164 -16.65 1.74 -13.11
N LEU A 165 -15.69 1.67 -12.18
CA LEU A 165 -15.93 1.72 -10.72
C LEU A 165 -15.77 3.13 -10.13
N LEU A 166 -15.32 4.08 -10.93
CA LEU A 166 -15.03 5.45 -10.51
C LEU A 166 -16.23 6.38 -10.75
N SER A 167 -16.41 7.36 -9.86
CA SER A 167 -17.29 8.51 -10.12
C SER A 167 -16.77 9.34 -11.30
N GLU A 168 -17.65 10.09 -11.96
CA GLU A 168 -17.27 11.00 -13.06
C GLU A 168 -16.17 11.99 -12.64
N ALA A 169 -16.26 12.52 -11.42
CA ALA A 169 -15.23 13.41 -10.87
C ALA A 169 -13.86 12.72 -10.77
N ASN A 170 -13.82 11.48 -10.26
CA ASN A 170 -12.57 10.72 -10.17
C ASN A 170 -12.05 10.36 -11.56
N GLN A 171 -12.92 9.96 -12.50
CA GLN A 171 -12.53 9.67 -13.89
C GLN A 171 -11.83 10.87 -14.53
N SER A 172 -12.41 12.06 -14.40
CA SER A 172 -11.83 13.31 -14.93
C SER A 172 -10.42 13.59 -14.39
N VAL A 173 -10.19 13.35 -13.09
CA VAL A 173 -8.85 13.48 -12.47
C VAL A 173 -7.86 12.51 -13.11
N TYR A 174 -8.23 11.24 -13.25
CA TYR A 174 -7.35 10.22 -13.80
C TYR A 174 -7.13 10.36 -15.32
N ASP A 175 -8.11 10.85 -16.07
CA ASP A 175 -7.95 11.21 -17.48
C ASP A 175 -6.89 12.32 -17.62
N PHE A 176 -6.98 13.35 -16.79
CA PHE A 176 -5.97 14.42 -16.75
C PHE A 176 -4.58 13.87 -16.39
N HIS A 177 -4.48 12.99 -15.39
CA HIS A 177 -3.20 12.36 -15.04
C HIS A 177 -2.62 11.57 -16.21
N GLN A 178 -3.44 10.75 -16.89
CA GLN A 178 -3.01 9.98 -18.07
C GLN A 178 -2.52 10.92 -19.18
N GLU A 179 -3.23 12.00 -19.48
CA GLU A 179 -2.80 12.97 -20.48
C GLU A 179 -1.42 13.57 -20.12
N MET A 180 -1.22 13.90 -18.85
CA MET A 180 0.02 14.53 -18.37
C MET A 180 1.21 13.58 -18.39
N ILE A 181 1.09 12.36 -17.86
CA ILE A 181 2.22 11.39 -17.80
C ILE A 181 2.62 10.87 -19.19
N MET A 182 1.74 10.98 -20.19
CA MET A 182 2.07 10.60 -21.56
C MET A 182 2.88 11.68 -22.29
N LYS A 183 2.92 12.92 -21.78
CA LYS A 183 3.77 13.99 -22.34
C LYS A 183 5.22 13.75 -21.93
N ASN A 184 6.13 13.75 -22.91
CA ASN A 184 7.57 13.53 -22.69
C ASN A 184 7.93 12.20 -21.99
N ARG A 185 7.09 11.17 -22.16
CA ARG A 185 7.33 9.85 -21.58
C ARG A 185 8.68 9.28 -22.02
N ILE A 186 9.33 8.50 -21.15
CA ILE A 186 10.59 7.80 -21.43
C ILE A 186 10.48 7.01 -22.75
N GLY A 187 11.49 7.16 -23.62
CA GLY A 187 11.53 6.51 -24.93
C GLY A 187 10.71 7.19 -26.02
N THR A 188 9.98 8.28 -25.71
CA THR A 188 9.25 9.09 -26.70
C THR A 188 10.00 10.37 -27.04
N LYS A 189 9.67 10.98 -28.19
CA LYS A 189 10.23 12.27 -28.57
C LYS A 189 9.63 13.36 -27.66
N ALA A 190 10.50 14.16 -27.05
CA ALA A 190 10.05 15.31 -26.26
C ALA A 190 9.27 16.32 -27.13
N THR A 191 8.24 16.92 -26.53
CA THR A 191 7.45 17.98 -27.13
C THR A 191 8.33 19.22 -27.31
N ASP A 192 8.30 19.77 -28.53
CA ASP A 192 9.04 20.99 -28.86
C ASP A 192 8.41 22.20 -28.17
N PHE A 193 9.24 23.17 -27.78
CA PHE A 193 8.77 24.41 -27.18
C PHE A 193 9.69 25.57 -27.55
N VAL A 194 9.09 26.73 -27.77
CA VAL A 194 9.83 27.98 -27.97
C VAL A 194 10.13 28.57 -26.60
N TYR A 195 11.36 29.01 -26.40
CA TYR A 195 11.77 29.78 -25.23
C TYR A 195 12.41 31.08 -25.69
N THR A 196 12.42 32.07 -24.81
CA THR A 196 13.02 33.38 -25.07
C THR A 196 14.15 33.60 -24.08
N LEU A 197 15.31 34.00 -24.58
CA LEU A 197 16.49 34.33 -23.80
C LEU A 197 16.33 35.66 -23.08
N ALA A 198 17.20 35.94 -22.11
CA ALA A 198 17.15 37.19 -21.34
C ALA A 198 17.30 38.46 -22.22
N ASN A 199 17.93 38.32 -23.40
CA ASN A 199 18.09 39.37 -24.40
C ASN A 199 16.90 39.49 -25.37
N GLY A 200 15.89 38.62 -25.28
CA GLY A 200 14.71 38.63 -26.13
C GLY A 200 14.79 37.75 -27.39
N ASP A 201 15.90 37.04 -27.61
CA ASP A 201 16.07 36.10 -28.73
C ASP A 201 15.36 34.75 -28.49
#